data_AF-A0A5C3LJK6-F1
#
_entry.id   AF-A0A5C3LJK6-F1
#
_cell.length_a   1.000
_cell.length_b   1.000
_cell.length_c   1.000
_cell.angle_alpha   90.00
_cell.angle_beta   90.00
_cell.angle_gamma   90.00
#
_symmetry.space_group_name_H-M   'P 1'
#
loop_
_entity.id
_entity.type
_entity.pdbx_description
1 polymer ?
#
loop_
_entity_poly.entity_id
_entity_poly.type
_entity_poly.pdbx_seq_one_letter_code
_entity_poly.pdbx_strand_id
1 'polypeptide(L)'
;MDSDNSPPPTPKRDKLEDPSSDDLTSYFERSASTVQDYTGKLEHDYARPLIQAGTVQFQRRPIPATFFGIFFALSSVPTISFIVLSVLTILTIMTIAIVSGVIASVLLLLLLVTLLISTLLFILFVSIFLTGLVLSSYLFLKLILSLRQFGLGGIASWITETKQLVLGSVLNTQPASANTKPPGPPPSAHDSSGPANPMGKIIPIQQVIPGGRVL
;
A
#
# COMPACT_ATOMS: atom_id res chain seq x y z
N MET A 1 51.79 -19.68 12.24
CA MET A 1 51.01 -18.87 11.27
C MET A 1 49.73 -19.64 11.10
N ASP A 2 48.87 -19.49 12.10
CA ASP A 2 47.73 -20.38 12.33
C ASP A 2 46.50 -19.60 11.91
N SER A 3 45.97 -19.95 10.74
CA SER A 3 44.75 -19.40 10.19
C SER A 3 43.58 -19.86 11.06
N ASP A 4 43.17 -18.99 11.98
CA ASP A 4 41.95 -19.10 12.78
C ASP A 4 40.73 -19.11 11.84
N ASN A 5 40.27 -20.32 11.55
CA ASN A 5 39.13 -20.61 10.70
C ASN A 5 37.86 -20.68 11.56
N SER A 6 37.59 -19.60 12.30
CA SER A 6 36.37 -19.48 13.09
C SER A 6 35.18 -19.21 12.17
N PRO A 7 34.14 -20.06 12.18
CA PRO A 7 32.99 -19.89 11.30
C PRO A 7 32.23 -18.59 11.61
N PRO A 8 31.67 -17.91 10.59
CA PRO A 8 31.00 -16.64 10.77
C PRO A 8 29.80 -16.78 11.71
N PRO A 9 29.60 -15.85 12.66
CA PRO A 9 28.48 -15.89 13.58
C PRO A 9 27.18 -15.84 12.77
N THR A 10 26.41 -16.92 12.83
CA THR A 10 25.09 -16.97 12.21
C THR A 10 24.19 -15.94 12.90
N PRO A 11 23.47 -15.10 12.12
CA PRO A 11 22.56 -14.13 12.69
C PRO A 11 21.47 -14.88 13.46
N LYS A 12 21.46 -14.69 14.79
CA LYS A 12 20.36 -15.14 15.64
C LYS A 12 19.10 -14.50 15.07
N ARG A 13 18.26 -15.30 14.44
CA ARG A 13 16.89 -14.91 14.14
C ARG A 13 16.25 -14.62 15.48
N ASP A 14 16.07 -13.34 15.79
CA ASP A 14 15.25 -12.88 16.89
C ASP A 14 13.84 -13.39 16.60
N LYS A 15 13.57 -14.56 17.18
CA LYS A 15 12.25 -15.11 17.33
C LYS A 15 11.46 -13.99 17.99
N LEU A 16 10.39 -13.51 17.33
CA LEU A 16 9.38 -12.66 17.93
C LEU A 16 8.77 -13.45 19.09
N GLU A 17 9.50 -13.55 20.19
CA GLU A 17 8.98 -13.97 21.47
C GLU A 17 8.13 -12.80 21.91
N ASP A 18 6.82 -13.05 22.00
CA ASP A 18 5.89 -12.13 22.64
C ASP A 18 6.57 -11.64 23.92
N PRO A 19 6.65 -10.31 24.12
CA PRO A 19 7.37 -9.74 25.25
C PRO A 19 6.88 -10.47 26.49
N SER A 20 7.80 -11.25 27.08
CA SER A 20 7.45 -12.10 28.18
C SER A 20 6.82 -11.22 29.26
N SER A 21 5.73 -11.68 29.88
CA SER A 21 5.06 -10.93 30.95
C SER A 21 6.04 -10.44 32.04
N ASP A 22 7.14 -11.16 32.18
CA ASP A 22 8.23 -10.91 33.09
C ASP A 22 9.03 -9.64 32.71
N ASP A 23 9.24 -9.38 31.42
CA ASP A 23 9.88 -8.16 30.94
C ASP A 23 9.04 -6.94 31.26
N LEU A 24 7.74 -6.97 30.99
CA LEU A 24 6.82 -5.87 31.32
C LEU A 24 6.80 -5.59 32.83
N THR A 25 6.79 -6.66 33.64
CA THR A 25 6.83 -6.54 35.10
C THR A 25 8.11 -5.85 35.57
N SER A 26 9.26 -6.21 34.98
CA SER A 26 10.55 -5.56 35.29
C SER A 26 10.56 -4.06 34.92
N TYR A 27 9.91 -3.65 33.82
CA TYR A 27 9.77 -2.24 33.45
C TYR A 27 8.89 -1.47 34.43
N PHE A 28 7.81 -2.07 34.92
CA PHE A 28 6.97 -1.46 35.95
C PHE A 28 7.72 -1.31 37.27
N GLU A 29 8.45 -2.33 37.72
CA GLU A 29 9.26 -2.27 38.94
C GLU A 29 10.36 -1.20 38.85
N ARG A 30 11.03 -1.12 37.69
CA ARG A 30 12.06 -0.09 37.43
C ARG A 30 11.46 1.31 37.39
N SER A 31 10.28 1.48 36.78
CA SER A 31 9.60 2.77 36.73
C SER A 31 9.11 3.19 38.12
N ALA A 32 8.55 2.26 38.89
CA ALA A 32 8.09 2.50 40.25
C ALA A 32 9.23 2.89 41.20
N SER A 33 10.36 2.15 41.16
CA SER A 33 11.55 2.48 41.96
C SER A 33 12.14 3.84 41.57
N THR A 34 12.12 4.19 40.28
CA THR A 34 12.57 5.51 39.81
C THR A 34 11.67 6.63 40.36
N VAL A 35 10.34 6.48 40.27
CA VAL A 35 9.40 7.47 40.82
C VAL A 35 9.53 7.60 42.33
N GLN A 36 9.76 6.49 43.05
CA GLN A 36 10.01 6.52 44.48
C GLN A 36 11.30 7.25 44.84
N ASP A 37 12.40 7.02 44.11
CA ASP A 37 13.67 7.70 44.35
C ASP A 37 13.56 9.22 44.10
N TYR A 38 12.86 9.62 43.03
CA TYR A 38 12.57 11.03 42.78
C TYR A 38 11.64 11.64 43.84
N THR A 39 10.62 10.91 44.27
CA THR A 39 9.71 11.38 45.32
C THR A 39 10.44 11.54 46.64
N GLY A 40 11.33 10.60 46.99
CA GLY A 40 12.15 10.67 48.20
C GLY A 40 13.10 11.87 48.18
N LYS A 41 13.75 12.14 47.05
CA LYS A 41 14.58 13.35 46.86
C LYS A 41 13.74 14.62 46.98
N LEU A 42 12.57 14.65 46.36
CA LEU A 42 11.69 15.83 46.39
C LEU A 42 11.18 16.10 47.81
N GLU A 43 10.81 15.05 48.54
CA GLU A 43 10.42 15.15 49.95
C GLU A 43 11.58 15.67 50.81
N HIS A 44 12.78 15.13 50.62
CA HIS A 44 13.93 15.49 51.42
C HIS A 44 14.43 16.92 51.13
N ASP A 45 14.57 17.26 49.85
CA ASP A 45 15.22 18.51 49.42
C ASP A 45 14.26 19.69 49.41
N TYR A 46 12.96 19.46 49.20
CA TYR A 46 11.97 20.53 49.07
C TYR A 46 10.91 20.48 50.17
N ALA A 47 10.30 19.33 50.45
CA ALA A 47 9.17 19.29 51.38
C ALA A 47 9.61 19.54 52.83
N ARG A 48 10.67 18.85 53.29
CA ARG A 48 11.19 19.01 54.66
C ARG A 48 11.61 20.44 55.01
N PRO A 49 12.45 21.14 54.24
CA PRO A 49 12.85 22.50 54.59
C PRO A 49 11.67 23.47 54.53
N LEU A 50 10.70 23.27 53.62
CA LEU A 50 9.52 24.12 53.54
C LEU A 50 8.62 23.97 54.76
N ILE A 51 8.40 22.74 55.22
CA ILE A 51 7.63 22.45 56.44
C ILE A 51 8.33 23.02 57.66
N GLN A 52 9.64 22.82 57.80
CA GLN A 52 10.42 23.36 58.91
C GLN A 52 10.44 24.90 58.90
N ALA A 53 10.62 25.54 57.74
CA ALA A 53 10.55 26.99 57.61
C ALA A 53 9.14 27.51 57.95
N GLY A 54 8.11 26.79 57.52
CA GLY A 54 6.72 27.11 57.83
C GLY A 54 6.45 27.11 59.33
N THR A 55 6.82 26.03 60.03
CA THR A 55 6.56 25.91 61.48
C THR A 55 7.27 26.98 62.29
N VAL A 56 8.52 27.32 61.96
CA VAL A 56 9.27 28.41 62.60
C VAL A 56 8.58 29.76 62.38
N GLN A 57 8.06 30.01 61.17
CA GLN A 57 7.37 31.26 60.86
C GLN A 57 6.00 31.38 61.56
N PHE A 58 5.26 30.27 61.70
CA PHE A 58 4.01 30.21 62.47
C PHE A 58 4.24 30.54 63.95
N GLN A 59 5.33 30.06 64.54
CA GLN A 59 5.68 30.37 65.94
C GLN A 59 6.02 31.86 66.13
N ARG A 60 6.69 32.48 65.15
CA ARG A 60 7.13 33.87 65.26
C ARG A 60 5.99 34.87 65.04
N ARG A 61 5.07 34.60 64.11
CA ARG A 61 3.96 35.50 63.75
C ARG A 61 2.71 34.70 63.31
N PRO A 62 1.87 34.24 64.26
CA PRO A 62 0.76 33.34 63.94
C PRO A 62 -0.34 33.98 63.09
N ILE A 63 -0.60 35.28 63.28
CA ILE A 63 -1.69 36.01 62.59
C ILE A 63 -1.47 36.09 61.06
N PRO A 64 -0.33 36.59 60.53
CA PRO A 64 -0.12 36.62 59.08
C PRO A 64 0.03 35.21 58.48
N ALA A 65 0.58 34.26 59.23
CA ALA A 65 0.79 32.90 58.74
C ALA A 65 -0.53 32.17 58.48
N THR A 66 -1.53 32.29 59.36
CA THR A 66 -2.88 31.72 59.13
C THR A 66 -3.60 32.41 57.99
N PHE A 67 -3.47 33.74 57.86
CA PHE A 67 -4.04 34.49 56.74
C PHE A 67 -3.50 33.99 55.39
N PHE A 68 -2.17 33.87 55.25
CA PHE A 68 -1.57 33.34 54.02
C PHE A 68 -1.94 31.89 53.77
N GLY A 69 -2.05 31.05 54.81
CA GLY A 69 -2.47 29.66 54.67
C GLY A 69 -3.89 29.55 54.11
N ILE A 70 -4.84 30.29 54.67
CA ILE A 70 -6.24 30.32 54.19
C ILE A 70 -6.32 30.93 52.79
N PHE A 71 -5.61 32.04 52.54
CA PHE A 71 -5.53 32.65 51.22
C PHE A 71 -4.97 31.68 50.17
N PHE A 72 -3.89 30.95 50.49
CA PHE A 72 -3.32 29.94 49.62
C PHE A 72 -4.28 28.78 49.38
N ALA A 73 -4.93 28.26 50.43
CA ALA A 73 -5.92 27.19 50.30
C ALA A 73 -7.13 27.59 49.45
N LEU A 74 -7.64 28.81 49.62
CA LEU A 74 -8.77 29.32 48.84
C LEU A 74 -8.39 29.71 47.42
N SER A 75 -7.16 30.17 47.18
CA SER A 75 -6.67 30.55 45.84
C SER A 75 -6.11 29.37 45.04
N SER A 76 -5.68 28.29 45.69
CA SER A 76 -5.19 27.10 45.00
C SER A 76 -6.30 26.38 44.23
N VAL A 77 -7.51 26.32 44.78
CA VAL A 77 -8.68 25.72 44.11
C VAL A 77 -8.94 26.37 42.73
N PRO A 78 -9.19 27.69 42.62
CA PRO A 78 -9.43 28.32 41.32
C PRO A 78 -8.19 28.27 40.42
N THR A 79 -6.97 28.32 40.97
CA THR A 79 -5.74 28.24 40.17
C THR A 79 -5.57 26.85 39.55
N ILE A 80 -5.73 25.79 40.33
CA ILE A 80 -5.64 24.41 39.84
C ILE A 80 -6.77 24.13 38.85
N SER A 81 -8.01 24.55 39.15
CA SER A 81 -9.12 24.43 38.21
C SER A 81 -8.84 25.14 36.88
N PHE A 82 -8.25 26.34 36.92
CA PHE A 82 -7.86 27.06 35.71
C PHE A 82 -6.79 26.31 34.91
N ILE A 83 -5.76 25.77 35.56
CA ILE A 83 -4.71 24.98 34.90
C ILE A 83 -5.30 23.74 34.24
N VAL A 84 -6.13 22.98 34.98
CA VAL A 84 -6.76 21.76 34.46
C VAL A 84 -7.68 22.07 33.28
N LEU A 85 -8.53 23.10 33.39
CA LEU A 85 -9.40 23.52 32.30
C LEU A 85 -8.61 24.03 31.09
N SER A 86 -7.49 24.74 31.30
CA SER A 86 -6.62 25.21 30.23
C SER A 86 -5.99 24.04 29.47
N VAL A 87 -5.39 23.08 30.18
CA VAL A 87 -4.81 21.87 29.58
C VAL A 87 -5.88 21.06 28.84
N LEU A 88 -7.06 20.88 29.46
CA LEU A 88 -8.19 20.19 28.83
C LEU A 88 -8.62 20.88 27.54
N THR A 89 -8.69 22.22 27.54
CA THR A 89 -9.06 23.01 26.37
C THR A 89 -8.03 22.87 25.24
N ILE A 90 -6.74 22.90 25.56
CA ILE A 90 -5.68 22.69 24.56
C ILE A 90 -5.80 21.29 23.95
N LEU A 91 -6.03 20.27 24.80
CA LEU A 91 -6.17 18.90 24.36
C LEU A 91 -7.41 18.70 23.46
N THR A 92 -8.55 19.30 23.81
CA THR A 92 -9.76 19.23 22.98
C THR A 92 -9.59 19.95 21.65
N ILE A 93 -8.94 21.12 21.62
CA ILE A 93 -8.63 21.81 20.37
C ILE A 93 -7.71 20.95 19.49
N MET A 94 -6.69 20.33 20.07
CA MET A 94 -5.76 19.46 19.34
C MET A 94 -6.46 18.22 18.76
N THR A 95 -7.32 17.56 19.52
CA THR A 95 -8.07 16.39 19.02
C THR A 95 -9.04 16.78 17.91
N ILE A 96 -9.75 17.92 18.05
CA ILE A 96 -10.63 18.44 16.99
C ILE A 96 -9.82 18.76 15.73
N ALA A 97 -8.64 19.38 15.86
CA ALA A 97 -7.76 19.66 14.73
C ALA A 97 -7.30 18.39 14.01
N ILE A 98 -6.91 17.35 14.75
CA ILE A 98 -6.51 16.06 14.17
C ILE A 98 -7.69 15.38 13.46
N VAL A 99 -8.86 15.30 14.11
CA VAL A 99 -10.05 14.66 13.54
C VAL A 99 -10.52 15.39 12.29
N SER A 100 -10.58 16.72 12.32
CA SER A 100 -10.96 17.52 11.14
C SER A 100 -9.96 17.37 9.99
N GLY A 101 -8.65 17.31 10.29
CA GLY A 101 -7.62 17.04 9.29
C GLY A 101 -7.77 15.66 8.63
N VAL A 102 -8.06 14.62 9.41
CA VAL A 102 -8.32 13.27 8.89
C VAL A 102 -9.58 13.25 8.00
N ILE A 103 -10.67 13.87 8.45
CA ILE A 103 -11.92 13.97 7.66
C ILE A 103 -11.64 14.69 6.33
N ALA A 104 -10.95 15.83 6.36
CA ALA A 104 -10.61 16.60 5.17
C ALA A 104 -9.74 15.78 4.20
N SER A 105 -8.76 15.03 4.70
CA SER A 105 -7.91 14.15 3.91
C SER A 105 -8.71 13.04 3.22
N VAL A 106 -9.61 12.38 3.95
CA VAL A 106 -10.49 11.33 3.40
C VAL A 106 -11.42 11.90 2.33
N LEU A 107 -12.02 13.07 2.55
CA LEU A 107 -12.88 13.73 1.56
C LEU A 107 -12.11 14.11 0.29
N LEU A 108 -10.89 14.62 0.44
CA LEU A 108 -10.03 14.95 -0.70
C LEU A 108 -9.68 13.70 -1.51
N LEU A 109 -9.36 12.59 -0.82
CA LEU A 109 -9.06 11.31 -1.46
C LEU A 109 -10.30 10.77 -2.21
N LEU A 110 -11.48 10.80 -1.59
CA LEU A 110 -12.73 10.40 -2.24
C LEU A 110 -13.01 11.24 -3.49
N LEU A 111 -12.85 12.58 -3.40
CA LEU A 111 -13.02 13.49 -4.52
C LEU A 111 -12.07 13.13 -5.67
N LEU A 112 -10.80 12.85 -5.36
CA LEU A 112 -9.79 12.48 -6.36
C LEU A 112 -10.13 11.13 -7.04
N VAL A 113 -10.58 10.14 -6.26
CA VAL A 113 -11.03 8.84 -6.78
C VAL A 113 -12.27 9.01 -7.67
N THR A 114 -13.25 9.81 -7.26
CA THR A 114 -14.43 10.11 -8.08
C THR A 114 -14.05 10.79 -9.39
N LEU A 115 -13.14 11.76 -9.36
CA LEU A 115 -12.62 12.44 -10.55
C LEU A 115 -11.90 11.46 -11.49
N LEU A 116 -11.09 10.56 -10.92
CA LEU A 116 -10.38 9.52 -11.67
C LEU A 116 -11.37 8.58 -12.37
N ILE A 117 -12.38 8.07 -11.65
CA ILE A 117 -13.42 7.20 -12.21
C ILE A 117 -14.19 7.94 -13.31
N SER A 118 -14.57 9.20 -13.08
CA SER A 118 -15.27 10.03 -14.06
C SER A 118 -14.44 10.21 -15.33
N THR A 119 -13.13 10.49 -15.20
CA THR A 119 -12.21 10.66 -16.32
C THR A 119 -12.03 9.35 -17.10
N LEU A 120 -11.90 8.21 -16.41
CA LEU A 120 -11.82 6.90 -17.05
C LEU A 120 -13.09 6.56 -17.83
N LEU A 121 -14.26 6.84 -17.25
CA LEU A 121 -15.53 6.65 -17.96
C LEU A 121 -15.62 7.55 -19.19
N PHE A 122 -15.23 8.82 -19.07
CA PHE A 122 -15.20 9.74 -20.20
C PHE A 122 -14.29 9.24 -21.33
N ILE A 123 -13.06 8.83 -21.00
CA ILE A 123 -12.10 8.28 -21.97
C ILE A 123 -12.65 6.98 -22.59
N LEU A 124 -13.30 6.13 -21.81
CA LEU A 124 -13.93 4.90 -22.29
C LEU A 124 -15.03 5.21 -23.31
N PHE A 125 -15.91 6.19 -23.03
CA PHE A 125 -16.93 6.63 -23.99
C PHE A 125 -16.33 7.21 -25.26
N VAL A 126 -15.32 8.07 -25.12
CA VAL A 126 -14.59 8.64 -26.27
C VAL A 126 -13.95 7.53 -27.10
N SER A 127 -13.34 6.54 -26.46
CA SER A 127 -12.71 5.39 -27.12
C SER A 127 -13.72 4.53 -27.87
N ILE A 128 -14.86 4.18 -27.25
CA ILE A 128 -15.94 3.45 -27.91
C ILE A 128 -16.47 4.23 -29.11
N PHE A 129 -16.68 5.54 -28.95
CA PHE A 129 -17.18 6.41 -30.00
C PHE A 129 -16.19 6.51 -31.18
N LEU A 130 -14.90 6.73 -30.90
CA LEU A 130 -13.84 6.75 -31.93
C LEU A 130 -13.74 5.40 -32.64
N THR A 131 -13.77 4.30 -31.89
CA THR A 131 -13.72 2.94 -32.46
C THR A 131 -14.93 2.69 -33.35
N GLY A 132 -16.12 3.11 -32.92
CA GLY A 132 -17.34 3.04 -33.71
C GLY A 132 -17.27 3.88 -34.99
N LEU A 133 -16.72 5.09 -34.92
CA LEU A 133 -16.53 5.97 -36.09
C LEU A 133 -15.52 5.38 -37.09
N VAL A 134 -14.37 4.92 -36.61
CA VAL A 134 -13.35 4.29 -37.46
C VAL A 134 -13.91 3.04 -38.12
N LEU A 135 -14.61 2.19 -37.35
CA LEU A 135 -15.25 0.99 -37.87
C LEU A 135 -16.34 1.33 -38.90
N SER A 136 -17.20 2.31 -38.61
CA SER A 136 -18.24 2.79 -39.52
C SER A 136 -17.64 3.32 -40.82
N SER A 137 -16.61 4.18 -40.73
CA SER A 137 -15.90 4.72 -41.88
C SER A 137 -15.24 3.64 -42.72
N TYR A 138 -14.60 2.66 -42.06
CA TYR A 138 -13.99 1.52 -42.74
C TYR A 138 -15.03 0.68 -43.50
N LEU A 139 -16.15 0.33 -42.85
CA LEU A 139 -17.23 -0.42 -43.48
C LEU A 139 -17.84 0.36 -44.64
N PHE A 140 -18.00 1.68 -44.49
CA PHE A 140 -18.52 2.55 -45.54
C PHE A 140 -17.59 2.61 -46.76
N LEU A 141 -16.28 2.78 -46.54
CA LEU A 141 -15.28 2.76 -47.61
C LEU A 141 -15.23 1.39 -48.30
N LYS A 142 -15.25 0.29 -47.54
CA LYS A 142 -15.29 -1.07 -48.09
C LYS A 142 -16.55 -1.28 -48.94
N LEU A 143 -17.70 -0.80 -48.47
CA LEU A 143 -18.96 -0.87 -49.20
C LEU A 143 -18.88 -0.10 -50.53
N ILE A 144 -18.36 1.13 -50.53
CA ILE A 144 -18.16 1.93 -51.75
C ILE A 144 -17.26 1.20 -52.75
N LEU A 145 -16.15 0.62 -52.27
CA LEU A 145 -15.23 -0.14 -53.11
C LEU A 145 -15.91 -1.38 -53.72
N SER A 146 -16.68 -2.14 -52.93
CA SER A 146 -17.44 -3.30 -53.41
C SER A 146 -18.52 -2.93 -54.42
N LEU A 147 -19.26 -1.83 -54.21
CA LEU A 147 -20.25 -1.33 -55.17
C LEU A 147 -19.60 -0.95 -56.50
N ARG A 148 -18.39 -0.37 -56.46
CA ARG A 148 -17.66 0.03 -57.67
C ARG A 148 -17.17 -1.18 -58.47
N GLN A 149 -16.82 -2.29 -57.81
CA GLN A 149 -16.30 -3.48 -58.48
C GLN A 149 -17.40 -4.43 -58.99
N PHE A 150 -18.47 -4.65 -58.21
CA PHE A 150 -19.48 -5.69 -58.48
C PHE A 150 -20.91 -5.18 -58.66
N GLY A 151 -21.12 -3.86 -58.62
CA GLY A 151 -22.46 -3.25 -58.69
C GLY A 151 -23.36 -3.68 -57.52
N LEU A 152 -24.65 -3.87 -57.80
CA LEU A 152 -25.65 -4.24 -56.77
C LEU A 152 -25.42 -5.63 -56.16
N GLY A 153 -24.75 -6.55 -56.89
CA GLY A 153 -24.46 -7.91 -56.39
C GLY A 153 -23.46 -7.93 -55.22
N GLY A 154 -22.60 -6.91 -55.11
CA GLY A 154 -21.58 -6.84 -54.07
C GLY A 154 -22.13 -6.64 -52.66
N ILE A 155 -23.35 -6.13 -52.52
CA ILE A 155 -23.98 -5.90 -51.19
C ILE A 155 -24.30 -7.24 -50.52
N ALA A 156 -24.84 -8.20 -51.27
CA ALA A 156 -25.24 -9.49 -50.74
C ALA A 156 -24.03 -10.29 -50.23
N SER A 157 -22.93 -10.33 -50.99
CA SER A 157 -21.71 -11.04 -50.55
C SER A 157 -21.06 -10.36 -49.35
N TRP A 158 -21.03 -9.02 -49.33
CA TRP A 158 -20.48 -8.25 -48.21
C TRP A 158 -21.25 -8.49 -46.89
N ILE A 159 -22.59 -8.59 -46.94
CA ILE A 159 -23.40 -8.89 -45.75
C ILE A 159 -23.05 -10.28 -45.22
N THR A 160 -22.91 -11.28 -46.10
CA THR A 160 -22.56 -12.65 -45.68
C THR A 160 -21.17 -12.73 -45.07
N GLU A 161 -20.18 -12.07 -45.67
CA GLU A 161 -18.81 -11.98 -45.12
C GLU A 161 -18.80 -11.28 -43.76
N THR A 162 -19.52 -10.15 -43.63
CA THR A 162 -19.54 -9.36 -42.39
C THR A 162 -20.23 -10.14 -41.26
N LYS A 163 -21.34 -10.83 -41.56
CA LYS A 163 -21.96 -11.75 -40.60
C LYS A 163 -21.01 -12.85 -40.17
N GLN A 164 -20.26 -13.44 -41.11
CA GLN A 164 -19.33 -14.52 -40.80
C GLN A 164 -18.17 -14.04 -39.93
N LEU A 165 -17.64 -12.83 -40.16
CA LEU A 165 -16.58 -12.24 -39.34
C LEU A 165 -17.07 -11.89 -37.93
N VAL A 166 -18.28 -11.34 -37.79
CA VAL A 166 -18.81 -10.91 -36.49
C VAL A 166 -19.29 -12.12 -35.66
N LEU A 167 -20.08 -13.02 -36.24
CA LEU A 167 -20.59 -14.20 -35.50
C LEU A 167 -19.55 -15.32 -35.38
N GLY A 168 -18.71 -15.52 -36.40
CA GLY A 168 -17.71 -16.58 -36.41
C GLY A 168 -16.63 -16.40 -35.34
N SER A 169 -16.29 -15.15 -35.01
CA SER A 169 -15.28 -14.84 -33.99
C SER A 169 -15.73 -15.23 -32.57
N VAL A 170 -17.03 -15.16 -32.27
CA VAL A 170 -17.57 -15.51 -30.95
C VAL A 170 -17.61 -17.02 -30.74
N LEU A 171 -17.96 -17.77 -31.79
CA LEU A 171 -18.08 -19.23 -31.74
C LEU A 171 -16.73 -19.96 -31.81
N ASN A 172 -15.69 -19.34 -32.37
CA ASN A 172 -14.38 -19.97 -32.52
C ASN A 172 -13.43 -19.75 -31.34
N THR A 173 -13.95 -19.30 -30.17
CA THR A 173 -13.23 -19.44 -28.89
C THR A 173 -13.26 -20.91 -28.49
N GLN A 174 -12.61 -21.73 -29.30
CA GLN A 174 -12.41 -23.14 -29.04
C GLN A 174 -11.61 -23.22 -27.74
N PRO A 175 -12.16 -23.83 -26.67
CA PRO A 175 -11.42 -23.98 -25.43
C PRO A 175 -10.14 -24.69 -25.80
N ALA A 176 -9.01 -24.02 -25.59
CA ALA A 176 -7.68 -24.56 -25.81
C ALA A 176 -7.67 -25.91 -25.11
N SER A 177 -7.78 -26.95 -25.93
CA SER A 177 -7.98 -28.31 -25.46
C SER A 177 -6.82 -28.57 -24.53
N ALA A 178 -7.15 -28.82 -23.27
CA ALA A 178 -6.24 -29.29 -22.24
C ALA A 178 -5.72 -30.67 -22.65
N ASN A 179 -4.90 -30.70 -23.69
CA ASN A 179 -4.06 -31.82 -24.05
C ASN A 179 -2.69 -31.60 -23.39
N THR A 180 -2.71 -31.39 -22.08
CA THR A 180 -1.58 -31.72 -21.21
C THR A 180 -1.46 -33.24 -21.23
N LYS A 181 -0.78 -33.72 -22.28
CA LYS A 181 -0.11 -35.01 -22.27
C LYS A 181 0.78 -35.03 -21.02
N PRO A 182 0.56 -35.95 -20.06
CA PRO A 182 1.41 -36.07 -18.90
C PRO A 182 2.86 -36.36 -19.33
N PRO A 183 3.87 -35.78 -18.68
CA PRO A 183 5.26 -36.13 -18.93
C PRO A 183 5.47 -37.60 -18.58
N GLY A 184 5.63 -38.44 -19.62
CA GLY A 184 6.02 -39.82 -19.44
C GLY A 184 7.43 -39.91 -18.84
N PRO A 185 7.70 -40.92 -18.00
CA PRO A 185 9.00 -41.11 -17.36
C PRO A 185 10.12 -41.34 -18.38
N PRO A 186 11.38 -41.00 -18.02
CA PRO A 186 12.52 -41.06 -18.93
C PRO A 186 12.76 -42.49 -19.44
N PRO A 187 13.08 -42.65 -20.74
CA PRO A 187 13.42 -43.95 -21.31
C PRO A 187 14.76 -44.41 -20.74
N SER A 188 14.73 -45.54 -20.04
CA SER A 188 15.93 -46.28 -19.61
C SER A 188 16.73 -46.68 -20.85
N ALA A 189 17.99 -46.26 -20.86
CA ALA A 189 18.97 -46.64 -21.85
C ALA A 189 19.13 -48.17 -21.87
N HIS A 190 18.77 -48.80 -23.00
CA HIS A 190 19.36 -50.07 -23.37
C HIS A 190 19.96 -49.97 -24.77
N ASP A 191 21.23 -50.34 -24.76
CA ASP A 191 22.25 -50.34 -25.77
C ASP A 191 21.95 -51.34 -26.91
N SER A 192 22.15 -50.92 -28.17
CA SER A 192 22.69 -51.78 -29.23
C SER A 192 22.78 -51.07 -30.57
N SER A 193 24.00 -50.66 -30.89
CA SER A 193 24.75 -51.06 -32.11
C SER A 193 24.00 -51.19 -33.45
N GLY A 194 24.32 -50.30 -34.39
CA GLY A 194 24.00 -50.46 -35.82
C GLY A 194 24.50 -49.31 -36.70
N PRO A 195 25.19 -49.56 -37.82
CA PRO A 195 26.18 -48.62 -38.37
C PRO A 195 25.64 -47.61 -39.40
N ALA A 196 26.37 -46.48 -39.46
CA ALA A 196 26.71 -45.66 -40.63
C ALA A 196 25.70 -45.59 -41.80
N ASN A 197 25.13 -44.40 -41.99
CA ASN A 197 24.90 -43.89 -43.34
C ASN A 197 25.14 -42.37 -43.37
N PRO A 198 25.90 -41.84 -44.36
CA PRO A 198 26.23 -40.43 -44.47
C PRO A 198 25.17 -39.69 -45.29
N MET A 199 25.46 -38.42 -45.58
CA MET A 199 24.82 -37.60 -46.62
C MET A 199 23.67 -36.69 -46.15
N GLY A 200 24.07 -35.53 -45.62
CA GLY A 200 23.78 -34.25 -46.26
C GLY A 200 22.32 -33.93 -46.59
N LYS A 201 21.71 -33.08 -45.76
CA LYS A 201 20.67 -32.17 -46.22
C LYS A 201 20.92 -30.77 -45.69
N ILE A 202 21.61 -29.99 -46.52
CA ILE A 202 21.73 -28.54 -46.40
C ILE A 202 20.31 -27.98 -46.52
N ILE A 203 19.82 -27.35 -45.45
CA ILE A 203 18.59 -26.56 -45.50
C ILE A 203 18.97 -25.21 -46.10
N PRO A 204 18.40 -24.81 -47.25
CA PRO A 204 18.68 -23.51 -47.84
C PRO A 204 18.14 -22.41 -46.94
N ILE A 205 19.03 -21.48 -46.60
CA ILE A 205 18.70 -20.15 -46.06
C ILE A 205 17.80 -19.47 -47.08
N GLN A 206 16.52 -19.32 -46.76
CA GLN A 206 15.62 -18.48 -47.54
C GLN A 206 15.91 -17.01 -47.19
N GLN A 207 16.87 -16.42 -47.90
CA GLN A 207 16.89 -14.98 -48.12
C GLN A 207 15.81 -14.64 -49.15
N VAL A 208 14.80 -13.85 -48.75
CA VAL A 208 14.09 -12.99 -49.69
C VAL A 208 14.11 -11.55 -49.15
N ILE A 209 14.64 -10.73 -50.04
CA ILE A 209 15.15 -9.35 -49.98
C ILE A 209 14.03 -8.30 -49.84
N PRO A 210 14.40 -7.06 -49.45
CA PRO A 210 13.51 -5.95 -49.10
C PRO A 210 13.04 -5.18 -50.33
N GLY A 211 11.96 -4.41 -50.19
CA GLY A 211 11.68 -3.30 -51.10
C GLY A 211 10.20 -2.97 -51.34
N GLY A 212 9.85 -1.71 -51.11
CA GLY A 212 8.62 -1.07 -51.61
C GLY A 212 7.72 -0.60 -50.47
N ARG A 213 7.35 0.68 -50.34
CA ARG A 213 7.25 1.72 -51.36
C ARG A 213 7.26 3.09 -50.69
N VAL A 214 8.02 4.01 -51.27
CA VAL A 214 7.85 5.45 -51.15
C VAL A 214 6.48 5.79 -51.72
N LEU A 215 5.65 6.48 -50.93
CA LEU A 215 4.73 7.53 -51.38
C LEU A 215 4.54 8.50 -50.21
#